data_AF-A0A9D4DTK8-F1
#
_entry.id   AF-A0A9D4DTK8-F1
#
_cell.length_a   1.000
_cell.length_b   1.000
_cell.length_c   1.000
_cell.angle_alpha   90.00
_cell.angle_beta   90.00
_cell.angle_gamma   90.00
#
_symmetry.space_group_name_H-M   'P 1'
#
loop_
_entity.id
_entity.type
_entity.pdbx_description
1 polymer ?
#
loop_
_entity_poly.entity_id
_entity_poly.type
_entity_poly.pdbx_seq_one_letter_code
_entity_poly.pdbx_strand_id
1 'polypeptide(L)'
;MVHQLHEEQFRTFKEFLACFMKSEAVVNLTPKQAKVMRLDDPQVTLKPKSCYVGAQAELILKNSSKSDSHVQIFLSQVKDAYIQCASQMQKTLPLNNRTLKSLAALDPALANDSQGVQLLKQLALDHFKHLLSESEKADVARELIKYSVDDSSQL
;
A
#
# COMPACT_ATOMS: atom_id res chain seq x y z
N MET A 1 -5.94 1.19 17.67
CA MET A 1 -4.59 0.86 17.16
C MET A 1 -4.57 -0.29 16.16
N VAL A 2 -5.02 -1.51 16.47
CA VAL A 2 -4.99 -2.61 15.46
C VAL A 2 -5.88 -2.33 14.23
N HIS A 3 -7.01 -1.66 14.41
CA HIS A 3 -7.93 -1.27 13.32
C HIS A 3 -7.31 -0.27 12.32
N GLN A 4 -6.26 0.46 12.70
CA GLN A 4 -5.53 1.38 11.80
C GLN A 4 -4.28 0.75 11.20
N LEU A 5 -3.88 -0.43 11.67
CA LEU A 5 -2.59 -1.02 11.33
C LEU A 5 -2.44 -1.24 9.82
N HIS A 6 -3.50 -1.70 9.14
CA HIS A 6 -3.48 -1.93 7.70
C HIS A 6 -3.25 -0.62 6.93
N GLU A 7 -3.98 0.43 7.29
CA GLU A 7 -3.90 1.74 6.63
C GLU A 7 -2.54 2.40 6.87
N GLU A 8 -2.02 2.37 8.10
CA GLU A 8 -0.72 2.95 8.44
C GLU A 8 0.44 2.19 7.78
N GLN A 9 0.36 0.86 7.71
CA GLN A 9 1.33 0.05 6.95
C GLN A 9 1.33 0.42 5.47
N PHE A 10 0.14 0.58 4.91
CA PHE A 10 0.01 0.93 3.50
C PHE A 10 0.50 2.35 3.21
N ARG A 11 0.17 3.31 4.08
CA ARG A 11 0.67 4.70 4.00
C ARG A 11 2.19 4.73 4.06
N THR A 12 2.79 4.05 5.04
CA THR A 12 4.25 3.96 5.18
C THR A 12 4.90 3.38 3.92
N PHE A 13 4.29 2.34 3.35
CA PHE A 13 4.80 1.75 2.10
C PHE A 13 4.70 2.74 0.93
N LYS A 14 3.58 3.45 0.77
CA LYS A 14 3.42 4.49 -0.27
C LYS A 14 4.44 5.63 -0.12
N GLU A 15 4.66 6.12 1.09
CA GLU A 15 5.66 7.14 1.38
C GLU A 15 7.07 6.67 1.04
N PHE A 16 7.39 5.40 1.34
CA PHE A 16 8.65 4.80 0.93
C PHE A 16 8.80 4.73 -0.60
N LEU A 17 7.76 4.30 -1.32
CA LEU A 17 7.78 4.28 -2.80
C LEU A 17 7.97 5.68 -3.39
N ALA A 18 7.38 6.71 -2.79
CA ALA A 18 7.51 8.10 -3.25
C ALA A 18 8.96 8.60 -3.25
N CYS A 19 9.89 7.93 -2.58
CA CYS A 19 11.31 8.28 -2.58
C CYS A 19 12.01 8.00 -3.92
N PHE A 20 11.52 7.03 -4.71
CA PHE A 20 12.20 6.58 -5.94
C PHE A 20 11.26 6.30 -7.11
N MET A 21 9.95 6.43 -6.91
CA MET A 21 8.91 6.23 -7.93
C MET A 21 8.27 7.55 -8.34
N LYS A 22 7.76 7.60 -9.56
CA LYS A 22 7.04 8.79 -10.05
C LYS A 22 5.71 8.94 -9.33
N SER A 23 5.30 10.18 -9.08
CA SER A 23 4.08 10.49 -8.33
C SER A 23 2.82 9.84 -8.92
N GLU A 24 2.69 9.83 -10.24
CA GLU A 24 1.56 9.25 -10.97
C GLU A 24 1.40 7.75 -10.71
N ALA A 25 2.50 7.04 -10.43
CA ALA A 25 2.47 5.61 -10.10
C ALA A 25 2.09 5.33 -8.64
N VAL A 26 2.20 6.33 -7.75
CA VAL A 26 2.03 6.15 -6.29
C VAL A 26 0.70 6.73 -5.78
N VAL A 27 0.25 7.88 -6.31
CA VAL A 27 -0.89 8.64 -5.75
C VAL A 27 -2.16 7.78 -5.63
N ASN A 28 -2.56 7.11 -6.72
CA ASN A 28 -3.77 6.28 -6.77
C ASN A 28 -3.51 4.79 -6.53
N LEU A 29 -2.34 4.45 -5.99
CA LEU A 29 -1.98 3.05 -5.76
C LEU A 29 -2.90 2.45 -4.70
N THR A 30 -3.49 1.29 -5.02
CA THR A 30 -4.26 0.47 -4.08
C THR A 30 -3.39 -0.60 -3.42
N PRO A 31 -3.78 -1.15 -2.25
CA PRO A 31 -2.98 -2.18 -1.57
C PRO A 31 -2.80 -3.47 -2.41
N LYS A 32 -3.80 -3.82 -3.23
CA LYS A 32 -3.73 -4.97 -4.15
C LYS A 32 -2.71 -4.74 -5.26
N GLN A 33 -2.74 -3.57 -5.91
CA GLN A 33 -1.76 -3.18 -6.93
C GLN A 33 -0.36 -3.09 -6.33
N ALA A 34 -0.21 -2.45 -5.17
CA ALA A 34 1.05 -2.27 -4.46
C ALA A 34 1.76 -3.60 -4.15
N LYS A 35 1.01 -4.68 -3.91
CA LYS A 35 1.57 -6.02 -3.64
C LYS A 35 2.22 -6.66 -4.86
N VAL A 36 1.75 -6.34 -6.08
CA VAL A 36 2.16 -7.01 -7.34
C VAL A 36 2.88 -6.09 -8.32
N MET A 37 2.94 -4.80 -8.01
CA MET A 37 3.55 -3.78 -8.84
C MET A 37 5.04 -4.05 -9.06
N ARG A 38 5.49 -3.83 -10.31
CA ARG A 38 6.91 -3.90 -10.67
C ARG A 38 7.65 -2.66 -10.19
N LEU A 39 8.65 -2.88 -9.34
CA LEU A 39 9.44 -1.82 -8.70
C LEU A 39 10.67 -1.43 -9.52
N ASP A 40 11.03 -2.22 -10.53
CA ASP A 40 12.19 -2.07 -11.40
C ASP A 40 11.86 -1.39 -12.75
N ASP A 41 10.58 -1.13 -13.03
CA ASP A 41 10.14 -0.63 -14.31
C ASP A 41 10.57 0.85 -14.52
N PRO A 42 11.37 1.16 -15.56
CA PRO A 42 11.80 2.53 -15.89
C PRO A 42 10.66 3.50 -16.20
N GLN A 43 9.47 3.02 -16.60
CA GLN A 43 8.33 3.89 -16.88
C GLN A 43 7.71 4.48 -15.62
N VAL A 44 7.80 3.78 -14.49
CA VAL A 44 7.21 4.17 -13.21
C VAL A 44 8.24 4.59 -12.16
N THR A 45 9.53 4.27 -12.39
CA THR A 45 10.63 4.69 -11.50
C THR A 45 11.25 6.02 -11.92
N LEU A 46 11.83 6.72 -10.95
CA LEU A 46 12.63 7.92 -11.20
C LEU A 46 14.00 7.54 -11.75
N LYS A 47 14.64 8.50 -12.43
CA LYS A 47 16.07 8.38 -12.76
C LYS A 47 16.88 8.47 -11.45
N PRO A 48 18.04 7.79 -11.33
CA PRO A 48 18.83 7.77 -10.09
C PRO A 48 19.07 9.16 -9.45
N LYS A 49 19.36 10.17 -10.28
CA LYS A 49 19.57 11.57 -9.87
C LYS A 49 18.35 12.29 -9.29
N SER A 50 17.16 11.72 -9.46
CA SER A 50 15.89 12.28 -9.04
C SER A 50 15.30 11.53 -7.85
N CYS A 51 15.92 10.42 -7.43
CA CYS A 51 15.56 9.74 -6.19
C CYS A 51 15.90 10.62 -4.99
N TYR A 52 15.08 10.56 -3.96
CA TYR A 52 15.40 11.13 -2.66
C TYR A 52 16.57 10.35 -2.05
N VAL A 53 17.60 11.05 -1.56
CA VAL A 53 18.79 10.41 -0.96
C VAL A 53 18.98 10.79 0.51
N GLY A 54 18.06 11.58 1.07
CA GLY A 54 18.19 12.17 2.40
C GLY A 54 18.85 13.55 2.38
N ALA A 55 18.42 14.41 3.30
CA ALA A 55 18.84 15.81 3.37
C ALA A 55 20.36 16.02 3.43
N GLN A 56 21.09 15.20 4.20
CA GLN A 56 22.54 15.34 4.31
C GLN A 56 23.27 14.97 3.01
N ALA A 57 22.87 13.88 2.37
CA ALA A 57 23.46 13.48 1.08
C ALA A 57 23.12 14.50 -0.01
N GLU A 58 21.90 15.06 -0.03
CA GLU A 58 21.53 16.13 -0.97
C GLU A 58 22.41 17.38 -0.82
N LEU A 59 22.78 17.77 0.40
CA LEU A 59 23.69 18.90 0.63
C LEU A 59 25.08 18.64 0.03
N ILE A 60 25.61 17.43 0.17
CA ILE A 60 26.90 17.03 -0.39
C ILE A 60 26.83 17.00 -1.92
N LEU A 61 25.77 16.41 -2.48
CA LEU A 61 25.55 16.29 -3.92
C LEU A 61 25.39 17.65 -4.61
N LYS A 62 24.77 18.64 -3.95
CA LYS A 62 24.65 20.01 -4.48
C LYS A 62 26.01 20.66 -4.73
N ASN A 63 27.01 20.31 -3.92
CA ASN A 63 28.37 20.85 -4.02
C ASN A 63 29.30 19.98 -4.89
N SER A 64 28.82 18.84 -5.37
CA SER A 64 29.61 17.89 -6.16
C SER A 64 29.37 18.08 -7.66
N SER A 65 30.35 17.69 -8.49
CA SER A 65 30.15 17.67 -9.94
C SER A 65 29.16 16.57 -10.32
N LYS A 66 28.17 16.91 -11.15
CA LYS A 66 27.17 15.95 -11.65
C LYS A 66 27.77 14.89 -12.58
N SER A 67 28.96 15.12 -13.12
CA SER A 67 29.68 14.17 -13.98
C SER A 67 30.66 13.29 -13.22
N ASP A 68 30.76 13.44 -11.89
CA ASP A 68 31.63 12.60 -11.08
C ASP A 68 31.16 11.14 -11.09
N SER A 69 32.06 10.23 -11.44
CA SER A 69 31.80 8.79 -11.50
C SER A 69 31.33 8.23 -10.15
N HIS A 70 31.93 8.68 -9.04
CA HIS A 70 31.57 8.21 -7.70
C HIS A 70 30.15 8.65 -7.32
N VAL A 71 29.75 9.86 -7.73
CA VAL A 71 28.39 10.38 -7.53
C VAL A 71 27.38 9.54 -8.32
N GLN A 72 27.67 9.22 -9.58
CA GLN A 72 26.77 8.41 -10.41
C GLN A 72 26.63 6.98 -9.86
N ILE A 73 27.73 6.37 -9.42
CA ILE A 73 27.71 5.04 -8.77
C ILE A 73 26.86 5.08 -7.50
N PHE A 74 27.08 6.07 -6.63
CA PHE A 74 26.29 6.24 -5.41
C PHE A 74 24.79 6.37 -5.70
N LEU A 75 24.40 7.24 -6.64
CA LEU A 75 22.99 7.44 -6.99
C LEU A 75 22.35 6.17 -7.54
N SER A 76 23.08 5.38 -8.34
CA SER A 76 22.60 4.09 -8.83
C SER A 76 22.38 3.11 -7.67
N GLN A 77 23.34 3.00 -6.76
CA GLN A 77 23.25 2.12 -5.60
C GLN A 77 22.09 2.49 -4.68
N VAL A 78 21.82 3.79 -4.49
CA VAL A 78 20.66 4.25 -3.70
C VAL A 78 19.36 3.79 -4.35
N LYS A 79 19.22 3.95 -5.68
CA LYS A 79 18.03 3.44 -6.40
C LYS A 79 17.88 1.93 -6.23
N ASP A 80 18.96 1.17 -6.39
CA ASP A 80 18.94 -0.28 -6.24
C ASP A 80 18.56 -0.71 -4.81
N ALA A 81 19.06 -0.01 -3.81
CA ALA A 81 18.70 -0.24 -2.41
C ALA A 81 17.21 0.01 -2.14
N TYR A 82 16.64 1.09 -2.69
CA TYR A 82 15.21 1.35 -2.62
C TYR A 82 14.39 0.23 -3.25
N ILE A 83 14.76 -0.21 -4.46
CA ILE A 83 14.05 -1.29 -5.18
C ILE A 83 14.09 -2.59 -4.37
N GLN A 84 15.28 -2.97 -3.88
CA GLN A 84 15.45 -4.19 -3.08
C GLN A 84 14.66 -4.13 -1.78
N CYS A 85 14.73 -3.00 -1.07
CA CYS A 85 13.98 -2.80 0.18
C CYS A 85 12.48 -2.86 -0.07
N ALA A 86 11.97 -2.13 -1.06
CA ALA A 86 10.55 -2.15 -1.42
C ALA A 86 10.09 -3.55 -1.85
N SER A 87 10.92 -4.31 -2.56
CA SER A 87 10.62 -5.71 -2.92
C SER A 87 10.51 -6.59 -1.68
N GLN A 88 11.39 -6.38 -0.69
CA GLN A 88 11.31 -7.09 0.58
C GLN A 88 10.07 -6.70 1.38
N MET A 89 9.74 -5.40 1.43
CA MET A 89 8.50 -4.90 2.04
C MET A 89 7.27 -5.48 1.36
N GLN A 90 7.24 -5.59 0.03
CA GLN A 90 6.15 -6.28 -0.68
C GLN A 90 6.00 -7.73 -0.21
N LYS A 91 7.09 -8.44 0.08
CA LYS A 91 7.04 -9.84 0.54
C LYS A 91 6.59 -9.95 2.00
N THR A 92 7.13 -9.12 2.88
CA THR A 92 6.93 -9.23 4.33
C THR A 92 5.69 -8.51 4.83
N LEU A 93 5.33 -7.37 4.24
CA LEU A 93 4.17 -6.60 4.70
C LEU A 93 2.87 -7.27 4.25
N PRO A 94 1.86 -7.33 5.15
CA PRO A 94 0.54 -7.86 4.85
C PRO A 94 -0.32 -6.83 4.09
N LEU A 95 0.22 -6.23 3.02
CA LEU A 95 -0.40 -5.14 2.25
C LEU A 95 -1.82 -5.49 1.76
N ASN A 96 -2.09 -6.74 1.41
CA ASN A 96 -3.41 -7.21 0.97
C ASN A 96 -4.03 -8.23 1.94
N ASN A 97 -3.82 -8.06 3.25
CA ASN A 97 -4.39 -8.96 4.25
C ASN A 97 -5.85 -8.59 4.54
N ARG A 98 -6.76 -9.48 4.15
CA ARG A 98 -8.21 -9.29 4.31
C ARG A 98 -8.62 -9.10 5.77
N THR A 99 -8.06 -9.87 6.70
CA THR A 99 -8.37 -9.76 8.13
C THR A 99 -8.00 -8.39 8.68
N LEU A 100 -6.78 -7.92 8.40
CA LEU A 100 -6.34 -6.59 8.86
C LEU A 100 -7.18 -5.47 8.25
N LYS A 101 -7.61 -5.63 6.99
CA LYS A 101 -8.53 -4.70 6.32
C LYS A 101 -9.92 -4.72 6.95
N SER A 102 -10.47 -5.90 7.26
CA SER A 102 -11.78 -6.03 7.92
C SER A 102 -11.78 -5.49 9.35
N LEU A 103 -10.65 -5.57 10.06
CA LEU A 103 -10.49 -4.96 11.38
C LEU A 103 -10.56 -3.43 11.35
N ALA A 104 -10.36 -2.79 10.19
CA ALA A 104 -10.58 -1.35 10.05
C ALA A 104 -12.05 -0.95 10.28
N ALA A 105 -13.01 -1.89 10.17
CA ALA A 105 -14.40 -1.65 10.55
C ALA A 105 -14.58 -1.25 12.03
N LEU A 106 -13.61 -1.58 12.88
CA LEU A 106 -13.61 -1.25 14.29
C LEU A 106 -13.07 0.16 14.56
N ASP A 107 -12.64 0.90 13.53
CA ASP A 107 -12.28 2.31 13.66
C ASP A 107 -13.55 3.13 13.90
N PRO A 108 -13.65 3.88 15.01
CA PRO A 108 -14.79 4.75 15.28
C PRO A 108 -15.04 5.79 14.18
N ALA A 109 -14.01 6.19 13.43
CA ALA A 109 -14.13 7.13 12.31
C ALA A 109 -14.89 6.54 11.12
N LEU A 110 -14.92 5.20 10.99
CA LEU A 110 -15.65 4.47 9.95
C LEU A 110 -17.00 3.94 10.44
N ALA A 111 -17.33 4.15 11.72
CA ALA A 111 -18.61 3.76 12.27
C ALA A 111 -19.72 4.57 11.59
N ASN A 112 -20.69 3.86 10.98
CA ASN A 112 -21.80 4.39 10.17
C ASN A 112 -21.48 4.74 8.71
N ASP A 113 -20.25 4.56 8.24
CA ASP A 113 -19.99 4.58 6.80
C ASP A 113 -20.40 3.24 6.16
N SER A 114 -20.98 3.32 4.96
CA SER A 114 -21.28 2.18 4.09
C SER A 114 -20.10 1.21 3.95
N GLN A 115 -18.88 1.75 3.85
CA GLN A 115 -17.64 0.97 3.79
C GLN A 115 -17.32 0.27 5.13
N GLY A 116 -17.51 0.95 6.25
CA GLY A 116 -17.34 0.37 7.59
C GLY A 116 -18.31 -0.79 7.85
N VAL A 117 -19.58 -0.64 7.43
CA VAL A 117 -20.60 -1.69 7.55
C VAL A 117 -20.24 -2.92 6.72
N GLN A 118 -19.72 -2.74 5.49
CA GLN A 118 -19.24 -3.86 4.67
C GLN A 118 -18.07 -4.60 5.33
N LEU A 119 -17.07 -3.87 5.82
CA LEU A 119 -15.91 -4.46 6.47
C LEU A 119 -16.30 -5.21 7.75
N LEU A 120 -17.28 -4.71 8.50
CA LEU A 120 -17.83 -5.37 9.69
C LEU A 120 -18.52 -6.69 9.32
N LYS A 121 -19.33 -6.68 8.26
CA LYS A 121 -19.99 -7.88 7.73
C LYS A 121 -18.97 -8.92 7.24
N GLN A 122 -17.91 -8.48 6.56
CA GLN A 122 -16.80 -9.37 6.18
C GLN A 122 -16.08 -9.94 7.41
N LEU A 123 -15.81 -9.13 8.43
CA LEU A 123 -15.20 -9.59 9.69
C LEU A 123 -16.06 -10.66 10.38
N ALA A 124 -17.38 -10.44 10.42
CA ALA A 124 -18.33 -11.37 11.04
C ALA A 124 -18.34 -12.74 10.35
N LEU A 125 -18.34 -12.77 9.01
CA LEU A 125 -18.29 -14.04 8.26
C LEU A 125 -16.92 -14.73 8.32
N ASP A 126 -15.83 -13.97 8.24
CA ASP A 126 -14.49 -14.54 8.16
C ASP A 126 -14.03 -15.12 9.53
N HIS A 127 -14.38 -14.47 10.64
CA HIS A 127 -13.84 -14.81 11.98
C HIS A 127 -14.90 -15.21 13.02
N PHE A 128 -16.13 -14.70 12.90
CA PHE A 128 -17.18 -14.89 13.90
C PHE A 128 -18.37 -15.72 13.42
N LYS A 129 -18.19 -16.49 12.33
CA LYS A 129 -19.24 -17.35 11.74
C LYS A 129 -19.90 -18.31 12.73
N HIS A 130 -19.23 -18.68 13.82
CA HIS A 130 -19.78 -19.57 14.85
C HIS A 130 -20.81 -18.87 15.76
N LEU A 131 -20.82 -17.53 15.78
CA LEU A 131 -21.78 -16.71 16.51
C LEU A 131 -23.04 -16.40 15.69
N LEU A 132 -23.03 -16.72 14.38
CA LEU A 132 -24.14 -16.49 13.47
C LEU A 132 -24.90 -17.80 13.21
N SER A 133 -26.22 -17.72 13.20
CA SER A 133 -27.07 -18.79 12.67
C SER A 133 -26.94 -18.92 11.15
N GLU A 134 -27.38 -20.05 10.58
CA GLU A 134 -27.34 -20.26 9.12
C GLU A 134 -28.19 -19.23 8.34
N SER A 135 -29.28 -18.74 8.93
CA SER A 135 -30.09 -17.66 8.35
C SER A 135 -29.32 -16.34 8.32
N GLU A 136 -28.71 -15.96 9.44
CA GLU A 136 -27.93 -14.71 9.54
C GLU A 136 -26.71 -14.72 8.62
N LYS A 137 -26.05 -15.88 8.45
CA LYS A 137 -24.95 -16.03 7.47
C LYS A 137 -25.44 -15.75 6.05
N ALA A 138 -26.58 -16.33 5.67
CA ALA A 138 -27.14 -16.14 4.33
C ALA A 138 -27.55 -14.69 4.07
N ASP A 139 -28.12 -14.02 5.07
CA ASP A 139 -28.52 -12.61 4.99
C ASP A 139 -27.30 -11.69 4.89
N VAL A 140 -26.29 -11.89 5.73
CA VAL A 140 -25.03 -11.11 5.66
C VAL A 140 -24.32 -11.33 4.33
N ALA A 141 -24.28 -12.56 3.82
CA ALA A 141 -23.70 -12.88 2.51
C ALA A 141 -24.47 -12.21 1.37
N ARG A 142 -25.81 -12.24 1.41
CA ARG A 142 -26.68 -11.56 0.43
C ARG A 142 -26.45 -10.05 0.44
N GLU A 143 -26.35 -9.44 1.63
CA GLU A 143 -26.07 -8.02 1.73
C GLU A 143 -24.68 -7.66 1.22
N LEU A 144 -23.65 -8.45 1.55
CA LEU A 144 -22.32 -8.24 0.99
C LEU A 144 -22.33 -8.28 -0.53
N ILE A 145 -23.04 -9.23 -1.16
CA ILE A 145 -23.19 -9.28 -2.61
C ILE A 145 -23.91 -8.03 -3.13
N LYS A 146 -24.99 -7.59 -2.46
CA LYS A 146 -25.78 -6.41 -2.87
C LYS A 146 -24.97 -5.11 -2.84
N TYR A 147 -24.06 -4.97 -1.88
CA TYR A 147 -23.22 -3.78 -1.74
C TYR A 147 -21.83 -3.95 -2.38
N SER A 148 -21.50 -5.14 -2.89
CA SER A 148 -20.38 -5.36 -3.80
C SER A 148 -20.77 -4.74 -5.14
N VAL A 149 -20.75 -3.42 -5.23
CA VAL A 149 -20.84 -2.75 -6.52
C VAL A 149 -19.68 -3.27 -7.36
N ASP A 150 -20.02 -3.72 -8.56
CA ASP A 150 -19.12 -4.26 -9.57
C ASP A 150 -17.84 -3.41 -9.65
N ASP A 151 -16.74 -3.91 -9.08
CA ASP A 151 -15.38 -3.35 -9.14
C ASP A 151 -14.78 -3.57 -10.54
N SER A 152 -15.65 -3.59 -11.57
CA SER A 152 -15.38 -3.74 -13.00
C SER A 152 -15.29 -2.39 -13.72
N SER A 153 -15.18 -1.30 -12.96
CA SER A 153 -15.01 0.06 -13.49
C SER A 153 -13.57 0.60 -13.40
N GLN A 154 -12.53 -0.24 -13.36
CA GLN A 154 -11.13 0.19 -13.56
C GLN A 154 -10.32 -0.92 -14.24
N LEU A 155 -10.51 -1.06 -15.55
CA LEU A 155 -9.54 -1.69 -16.46
C LEU A 155 -8.24 -0.87 -16.52
#